data_AF-A0A820X3D8-F1
#
_entry.id   AF-A0A820X3D8-F1
#
_cell.length_a   1.000
_cell.length_b   1.000
_cell.length_c   1.000
_cell.angle_alpha   90.00
_cell.angle_beta   90.00
_cell.angle_gamma   90.00
#
_symmetry.space_group_name_H-M   'P 1'
#
loop_
_entity.id
_entity.type
_entity.pdbx_description
1 polymer ?
#
loop_
_entity_poly.entity_id
_entity_poly.type
_entity_poly.pdbx_seq_one_letter_code
_entity_poly.pdbx_strand_id
1 'polypeptide(L)'
;MMVLFLIGLVSIILLRTLRKDYARYGKDDDLDGMERDLGDEYGWKQVHDDVFHPPAHPILFCSLIGSGYQIATVAILCIVITILGDNYIERALLFSTAIFLYAAISVINGYAGGSLYA
;
A
#
# COMPACT_ATOMS: atom_id res chain seq x y z
N MET A 1 -39.37 -22.51 -60.40
CA MET A 1 -37.92 -22.19 -60.41
C MET A 1 -37.58 -20.99 -59.53
N MET A 2 -38.23 -19.83 -59.70
CA MET A 2 -37.91 -18.61 -58.91
C MET A 2 -38.18 -18.75 -57.39
N VAL A 3 -39.23 -19.47 -56.97
CA VAL A 3 -39.59 -19.66 -55.55
C VAL A 3 -38.54 -20.46 -54.78
N LEU A 4 -37.95 -21.50 -55.39
CA LEU A 4 -36.88 -22.31 -54.78
C LEU A 4 -35.63 -21.47 -54.51
N PHE A 5 -35.32 -20.53 -55.41
CA PHE A 5 -34.18 -19.63 -55.26
C PHE A 5 -34.38 -18.67 -54.09
N LEU A 6 -35.59 -18.13 -53.93
CA LEU A 6 -35.93 -17.21 -52.84
C LEU A 6 -35.85 -17.91 -51.47
N ILE A 7 -36.37 -19.14 -51.38
CA ILE A 7 -36.32 -19.95 -50.14
C ILE A 7 -34.86 -20.27 -49.77
N GLY A 8 -34.02 -20.60 -50.76
CA GLY A 8 -32.59 -20.86 -50.53
C GLY A 8 -31.86 -19.62 -49.98
N LEU A 9 -32.08 -18.46 -50.60
CA LEU A 9 -31.46 -17.20 -50.17
C LEU A 9 -31.91 -16.80 -48.77
N VAL A 10 -33.22 -16.87 -48.49
CA VAL A 10 -33.78 -16.57 -47.17
C VAL A 10 -33.24 -17.52 -46.09
N SER A 11 -33.16 -18.82 -46.40
CA SER A 11 -32.61 -19.83 -45.47
C SER A 11 -31.14 -19.57 -45.15
N ILE A 12 -30.34 -19.16 -46.13
CA ILE A 12 -28.92 -18.79 -45.92
C ILE A 12 -28.78 -17.58 -45.01
N ILE A 13 -29.63 -16.55 -45.21
CA ILE A 13 -29.64 -15.35 -44.37
C ILE A 13 -30.01 -15.74 -42.92
N LEU A 14 -31.09 -16.51 -42.75
CA LEU A 14 -31.55 -16.98 -41.43
C LEU A 14 -30.51 -17.83 -40.70
N LEU A 15 -29.83 -18.75 -41.40
CA LEU A 15 -28.78 -19.57 -40.79
C LEU A 15 -27.55 -18.72 -40.41
N ARG A 16 -27.22 -17.69 -41.20
CA ARG A 16 -26.15 -16.74 -40.86
C ARG A 16 -26.50 -15.91 -39.62
N THR A 17 -27.72 -15.40 -39.53
CA THR A 17 -28.16 -14.62 -38.36
C THR A 17 -28.24 -15.49 -37.12
N LEU A 18 -28.84 -16.69 -37.22
CA LEU A 18 -28.92 -17.64 -36.10
C LEU A 18 -27.54 -18.05 -35.59
N ARG A 19 -26.59 -18.36 -36.47
CA ARG A 19 -25.23 -18.73 -36.05
C ARG A 19 -24.53 -17.58 -35.32
N LYS A 20 -24.75 -16.34 -35.78
CA LYS A 20 -24.20 -15.14 -35.15
C LYS A 20 -24.84 -14.88 -33.78
N ASP A 21 -26.14 -15.05 -33.66
CA ASP A 21 -26.84 -14.88 -32.38
C ASP A 21 -26.49 -16.00 -31.39
N TYR A 22 -26.42 -17.26 -31.83
CA TYR A 22 -25.95 -18.37 -30.98
C TYR A 22 -24.51 -18.16 -30.48
N ALA A 23 -23.61 -17.68 -31.34
CA ALA A 23 -22.23 -17.37 -30.94
C ALA A 23 -22.14 -16.18 -29.97
N ARG A 24 -23.14 -15.30 -29.96
CA ARG A 24 -23.23 -14.18 -29.02
C ARG A 24 -23.76 -14.66 -27.66
N TYR A 25 -24.82 -15.46 -27.64
CA TYR A 25 -25.35 -16.04 -26.39
C TYR A 25 -24.41 -17.08 -25.76
N GLY A 26 -23.72 -17.88 -26.58
CA GLY A 26 -22.71 -18.81 -26.06
C GLY A 26 -21.50 -18.11 -25.42
N LYS A 27 -21.18 -16.88 -25.87
CA LYS A 27 -20.17 -16.02 -25.22
C LYS A 27 -20.65 -15.43 -23.89
N ASP A 28 -21.95 -15.24 -23.73
CA ASP A 28 -22.52 -14.79 -22.46
C ASP A 28 -22.65 -15.95 -21.46
N ASP A 29 -22.76 -17.21 -21.89
CA ASP A 29 -22.64 -18.41 -21.03
C ASP A 29 -21.16 -18.75 -20.70
N ASP A 30 -20.22 -18.45 -21.61
CA ASP A 30 -18.77 -18.53 -21.37
C ASP A 30 -18.24 -17.37 -20.48
N LEU A 31 -19.09 -16.46 -20.01
CA LEU A 31 -18.73 -15.48 -18.97
C LEU A 31 -18.21 -16.18 -17.71
N ASP A 32 -18.66 -17.40 -17.41
CA ASP A 32 -18.13 -18.23 -16.31
C ASP A 32 -16.68 -18.71 -16.56
N GLY A 33 -16.27 -18.84 -17.83
CA GLY A 33 -14.90 -19.17 -18.24
C GLY A 33 -14.00 -17.94 -18.29
N MET A 34 -14.56 -16.79 -18.69
CA MET A 34 -13.88 -15.50 -18.71
C MET A 34 -13.71 -14.92 -17.29
N GLU A 35 -14.64 -15.15 -16.36
CA GLU A 35 -14.49 -14.85 -14.93
C GLU A 35 -13.38 -15.68 -14.26
N ARG A 36 -13.08 -16.86 -14.78
CA ARG A 36 -11.99 -17.70 -14.25
C ARG A 36 -10.60 -17.27 -14.72
N ASP A 37 -10.51 -16.57 -15.85
CA ASP A 37 -9.24 -16.03 -16.40
C ASP A 37 -9.04 -14.54 -16.01
N LEU A 38 -10.12 -13.78 -15.78
CA LEU A 38 -10.08 -12.39 -15.29
C LEU A 38 -10.29 -12.25 -13.76
N GLY A 39 -10.74 -13.31 -13.07
CA GLY A 39 -11.09 -13.26 -11.64
C GLY A 39 -9.92 -13.14 -10.68
N ASP A 40 -8.70 -13.40 -11.16
CA ASP A 40 -7.47 -13.13 -10.40
C ASP A 40 -6.92 -11.71 -10.63
N GLU A 41 -7.49 -10.93 -11.58
CA GLU A 41 -7.00 -9.59 -11.95
C GLU A 41 -7.91 -8.40 -11.52
N TYR A 42 -9.07 -8.62 -10.88
CA TYR A 42 -9.97 -7.50 -10.51
C TYR A 42 -9.93 -7.07 -9.03
N GLY A 43 -9.42 -5.84 -8.83
CA GLY A 43 -10.04 -4.81 -7.99
C GLY A 43 -9.57 -4.73 -6.54
N TRP A 44 -10.02 -5.64 -5.68
CA TRP A 44 -9.77 -5.56 -4.23
C TRP A 44 -8.73 -6.58 -3.74
N LYS A 45 -8.55 -7.68 -4.48
CA LYS A 45 -7.58 -8.73 -4.18
C LYS A 45 -6.14 -8.30 -4.50
N GLN A 46 -5.97 -7.48 -5.55
CA GLN A 46 -4.70 -6.82 -5.88
C GLN A 46 -4.34 -5.70 -4.89
N VAL A 47 -5.34 -5.03 -4.31
CA VAL A 47 -5.12 -3.98 -3.29
C VAL A 47 -4.54 -4.57 -2.01
N HIS A 48 -4.79 -5.86 -1.71
CA HIS A 48 -4.16 -6.52 -0.57
C HIS A 48 -2.63 -6.57 -0.70
N ASP A 49 -2.10 -6.82 -1.90
CA ASP A 49 -0.66 -6.75 -2.16
C ASP A 49 -0.17 -5.29 -2.21
N ASP A 50 -1.00 -4.37 -2.71
CA ASP A 50 -0.59 -2.96 -2.85
C ASP A 50 -0.53 -2.19 -1.51
N VAL A 51 -1.30 -2.63 -0.51
CA VAL A 51 -1.40 -1.99 0.81
C VAL A 51 -0.18 -2.22 1.70
N PHE A 52 0.63 -3.26 1.44
CA PHE A 52 1.78 -3.64 2.28
C PHE A 52 3.13 -3.54 1.57
N HIS A 53 3.24 -2.74 0.50
CA HIS A 53 4.55 -2.50 -0.10
C HIS A 53 5.47 -1.78 0.89
N PRO A 54 6.67 -2.32 1.16
CA PRO A 54 7.65 -1.59 1.92
C PRO A 54 8.00 -0.29 1.17
N PRO A 55 8.21 0.83 1.88
CA PRO A 55 8.58 2.09 1.24
C PRO A 55 9.87 1.90 0.43
N ALA A 56 10.05 2.69 -0.63
CA ALA A 56 11.22 2.58 -1.53
C ALA A 56 12.58 2.60 -0.81
N HIS A 57 12.65 3.23 0.38
CA HIS A 57 13.84 3.29 1.22
C HIS A 57 13.50 2.99 2.70
N PRO A 58 13.32 1.71 3.09
CA PRO A 58 12.87 1.34 4.42
C PRO A 58 13.91 1.67 5.50
N ILE A 59 15.21 1.51 5.19
CA ILE A 59 16.31 1.80 6.13
C ILE A 59 16.36 3.29 6.48
N LEU A 60 16.22 4.18 5.49
CA LEU A 60 16.22 5.62 5.72
C LEU A 60 14.98 6.04 6.52
N PHE A 61 13.81 5.50 6.19
CA PHE A 61 12.57 5.78 6.89
C PHE A 61 12.62 5.36 8.36
N CYS A 62 13.08 4.14 8.64
CA CYS A 62 13.20 3.63 10.01
C CYS A 62 14.26 4.40 10.82
N SER A 63 15.39 4.78 10.19
CA SER A 63 16.43 5.59 10.82
C SER A 63 15.95 7.00 11.18
N LEU A 64 15.18 7.65 10.28
CA LEU A 64 14.59 8.96 10.53
C LEU A 64 13.58 8.91 11.68
N ILE A 65 12.73 7.89 11.72
CA ILE A 65 11.74 7.72 12.79
C ILE A 65 12.42 7.43 14.13
N GLY A 66 13.41 6.53 14.17
CA GLY A 66 14.18 6.24 15.39
C GLY A 66 14.88 7.47 15.94
N SER A 67 15.52 8.27 15.06
CA SER A 67 16.13 9.55 15.42
C SER A 67 15.10 10.56 15.94
N GLY A 68 13.92 10.64 15.31
CA GLY A 68 12.81 11.47 15.77
C GLY A 68 12.35 11.11 17.18
N TYR A 69 12.16 9.82 17.47
CA TYR A 69 11.82 9.33 18.82
C TYR A 69 12.89 9.69 19.86
N GLN A 70 14.17 9.54 19.52
CA GLN A 70 15.29 9.87 20.40
C GLN A 70 15.30 11.37 20.73
N ILE A 71 15.22 12.24 19.71
CA ILE A 71 15.23 13.69 19.88
C ILE A 71 14.01 14.16 20.69
N ALA A 72 12.81 13.62 20.40
CA ALA A 72 11.60 13.95 21.15
C ALA A 72 11.71 13.55 22.64
N THR A 73 12.25 12.37 22.92
CA THR A 73 12.44 11.90 24.30
C THR A 73 13.46 12.76 25.05
N VAL A 74 14.57 13.10 24.39
CA VAL A 74 15.59 14.01 24.96
C VAL A 74 15.00 15.38 25.23
N ALA A 75 14.21 15.93 24.32
CA ALA A 75 13.56 17.23 24.50
C ALA A 75 12.60 17.24 25.71
N ILE A 76 11.74 16.22 25.83
CA ILE A 76 10.81 16.09 26.96
C ILE A 76 11.57 15.98 28.28
N LEU A 77 12.56 15.10 28.37
CA LEU A 77 13.34 14.93 29.59
C LEU A 77 14.16 16.17 29.94
N CYS A 78 14.72 16.84 28.95
CA CYS A 78 15.44 18.09 29.15
C CYS A 78 14.52 19.18 29.72
N ILE A 79 13.28 19.30 29.22
CA ILE A 79 12.28 20.22 29.78
C ILE A 79 11.97 19.87 31.24
N VAL A 80 11.71 18.60 31.54
CA VAL A 80 11.39 18.16 32.91
C VAL A 80 12.55 18.45 33.88
N ILE A 81 13.78 18.12 33.50
CA ILE A 81 14.99 18.37 34.31
C ILE A 81 15.26 19.87 34.47
N THR A 82 14.95 20.67 33.45
CA THR A 82 15.09 22.13 33.53
C THR A 82 14.12 22.73 34.53
N ILE A 83 12.87 22.24 34.56
CA ILE A 83 11.83 22.70 35.48
C ILE A 83 12.14 22.28 36.92
N LEU A 84 12.64 21.05 37.14
CA LEU A 84 12.89 20.52 38.48
C LEU A 84 14.21 20.98 39.11
N GLY A 85 15.24 21.23 38.30
CA GLY A 85 16.60 21.50 38.78
C GLY A 85 17.04 22.96 38.75
N ASP A 86 16.13 23.90 38.45
CA ASP A 86 16.43 25.33 38.25
C ASP A 86 17.57 25.60 37.24
N ASN A 87 17.81 24.65 36.33
CA ASN A 87 18.91 24.68 35.37
C ASN A 87 18.73 25.76 34.28
N TYR A 88 17.65 26.55 34.33
CA TYR A 88 17.40 27.67 33.42
C TYR A 88 18.34 28.87 33.66
N ILE A 89 19.01 28.91 34.82
CA ILE A 89 19.89 30.03 35.22
C ILE A 89 21.19 30.02 34.42
N GLU A 90 21.75 28.83 34.15
CA GLU A 90 23.01 28.66 33.43
C GLU A 90 22.83 27.92 32.10
N ARG A 91 22.87 28.66 30.99
CA ARG A 91 22.72 28.11 29.64
C ARG A 91 23.72 26.99 29.31
N ALA A 92 24.94 27.08 29.84
CA ALA A 92 25.98 26.08 29.60
C ALA A 92 25.63 24.71 30.18
N LEU A 93 24.96 24.69 31.33
CA LEU A 93 24.56 23.46 32.00
C LEU A 93 23.48 22.72 31.19
N LEU A 94 22.50 23.45 30.66
CA LEU A 94 21.45 22.89 29.80
C LEU A 94 22.01 22.16 28.58
N PHE A 95 22.97 22.78 27.88
CA PHE A 95 23.60 22.15 26.72
C PHE A 95 24.36 20.87 27.09
N SER A 96 25.12 20.90 28.19
CA SER A 96 25.85 19.72 28.66
C SER A 96 24.90 18.58 29.04
N THR A 97 23.84 18.88 29.79
CA THR A 97 22.80 17.91 30.18
C THR A 97 22.08 17.32 28.97
N ALA A 98 21.75 18.15 27.96
CA ALA A 98 21.11 17.67 26.73
C ALA A 98 22.00 16.70 25.95
N ILE A 99 23.30 16.98 25.82
CA ILE A 99 24.26 16.10 25.15
C ILE A 99 24.38 14.77 25.91
N PHE A 100 24.46 14.82 27.24
CA PHE A 100 24.54 13.61 28.07
C PHE A 100 23.28 12.75 27.94
N LEU A 101 22.09 13.36 28.04
CA LEU A 101 20.81 12.68 27.84
C LEU A 101 20.72 12.05 26.45
N TYR A 102 21.14 12.76 25.41
CA TYR A 102 21.14 12.24 24.05
C TYR A 102 21.96 10.96 23.90
N ALA A 103 23.16 10.92 24.49
CA ALA A 103 23.99 9.72 24.50
C ALA A 103 23.37 8.58 25.32
N ALA A 104 22.86 8.88 26.52
CA ALA A 104 22.26 7.91 27.43
C ALA A 104 20.99 7.23 26.85
N ILE A 105 20.25 7.95 26.01
CA ILE A 105 18.94 7.51 25.47
C ILE A 105 19.07 6.90 24.06
N SER A 106 20.29 6.65 23.59
CA SER A 106 20.55 6.05 22.27
C SER A 106 19.86 4.70 22.03
N VAL A 107 19.57 3.94 23.09
CA VAL A 107 18.83 2.66 23.01
C VAL A 107 17.41 2.83 22.45
N ILE A 108 16.75 3.97 22.72
CA ILE A 108 15.39 4.23 22.21
C ILE A 108 15.38 4.37 20.69
N ASN A 109 16.43 4.97 20.11
CA ASN A 109 16.59 5.04 18.65
C ASN A 109 16.68 3.64 18.04
N GLY A 110 17.54 2.79 18.61
CA GLY A 110 17.70 1.41 18.16
C GLY A 110 16.42 0.58 18.27
N TYR A 111 15.68 0.73 19.37
CA TYR A 111 14.41 0.04 19.58
C TYR A 111 13.32 0.51 18.61
N ALA A 112 13.11 1.83 18.48
CA ALA A 112 12.07 2.39 17.61
C ALA A 112 12.36 2.14 16.12
N GLY A 113 13.62 2.33 15.69
CA GLY A 113 14.03 2.05 14.32
C GLY A 113 14.01 0.54 14.00
N GLY A 114 14.46 -0.30 14.94
CA GLY A 114 14.46 -1.76 14.78
C GLY A 114 13.05 -2.34 14.76
N SER A 115 12.13 -1.85 15.60
CA SER A 115 10.74 -2.31 15.64
C SER A 115 9.93 -1.94 14.40
N LEU A 116 10.31 -0.88 13.69
CA LEU A 116 9.62 -0.45 12.47
C LEU A 116 10.17 -1.16 11.22
N TYR A 117 11.42 -1.61 11.29
CA TYR A 117 12.07 -2.36 10.22
C TYR A 117 11.77 -3.86 10.26
N ALA A 118 11.56 -4.41 11.46
CA ALA A 118 11.21 -5.82 11.70
C ALA A 118 9.77 -6.12 11.24
#